data_AF-A0A2D9WH78-F1
#
_entry.id   AF-A0A2D9WH78-F1
#
_cell.length_a   1.000
_cell.length_b   1.000
_cell.length_c   1.000
_cell.angle_alpha   90.00
_cell.angle_beta   90.00
_cell.angle_gamma   90.00
#
_symmetry.space_group_name_H-M   'P 1'
#
loop_
_entity.id
_entity.type
_entity.pdbx_description
1 polymer ?
#
loop_
_entity_poly.entity_id
_entity_poly.type
_entity_poly.pdbx_seq_one_letter_code
_entity_poly.pdbx_strand_id
1 'polypeptide(L)'
;MEVTERKENPLLGRVEIRFVWNHANSATPSLKDMRAAAAKAEPGAKEELVFVKEVSTRFGMPQTTGLALVYDSAESAELEPEYVKARHSSEQGVQKAAAEPKPSEEEATEEEAPGKESEGSE
;
A
#
# COMPACT_ATOMS: atom_id res chain seq x y z
N MET A 1 1.23 -14.02 3.79
CA MET A 1 1.30 -12.92 4.75
C MET A 1 2.11 -13.40 5.93
N GLU A 2 3.12 -12.64 6.33
CA GLU A 2 3.95 -12.88 7.49
C GLU A 2 3.73 -11.72 8.47
N VAL A 3 3.46 -12.03 9.74
CA VAL A 3 3.30 -11.01 10.79
C VAL A 3 4.67 -10.77 11.42
N THR A 4 5.14 -9.53 11.35
CA THR A 4 6.45 -9.14 11.87
C THR A 4 6.34 -8.62 13.29
N GLU A 5 5.27 -7.90 13.61
CA GLU A 5 5.07 -7.29 14.93
C GLU A 5 3.59 -7.34 15.30
N ARG A 6 3.30 -7.73 16.54
CA ARG A 6 1.97 -7.68 17.16
C ARG A 6 2.09 -6.82 18.41
N LYS A 7 1.32 -5.73 18.46
CA LYS A 7 1.29 -4.80 19.58
C LYS A 7 -0.14 -4.57 20.03
N GLU A 8 -0.41 -4.85 21.29
CA GLU A 8 -1.73 -4.68 21.90
C GLU A 8 -1.80 -3.28 22.53
N ASN A 9 -2.81 -2.48 22.17
CA ASN A 9 -3.02 -1.14 22.70
C ASN A 9 -4.36 -1.07 23.47
N PRO A 10 -4.33 -1.30 24.80
CA PRO A 10 -5.55 -1.36 25.60
C PRO A 10 -6.25 -0.01 25.76
N LEU A 11 -5.58 1.12 25.52
CA LEU A 11 -6.19 2.45 25.64
C LEU A 11 -7.18 2.74 24.50
N LEU A 12 -6.95 2.15 23.33
CA LEU A 12 -7.74 2.34 22.11
C LEU A 12 -8.54 1.08 21.72
N GLY A 13 -8.49 0.03 22.56
CA GLY A 13 -9.18 -1.22 22.26
C GLY A 13 -8.76 -1.85 20.92
N ARG A 14 -7.47 -1.79 20.60
CA ARG A 14 -6.98 -2.26 19.29
C ARG A 14 -5.67 -3.03 19.36
N VAL A 15 -5.52 -3.99 18.46
CA VAL A 15 -4.28 -4.71 18.18
C VAL A 15 -3.70 -4.19 16.88
N GLU A 16 -2.47 -3.72 16.94
CA GLU A 16 -1.69 -3.24 15.80
C GLU A 16 -0.80 -4.38 15.32
N ILE A 17 -0.99 -4.80 14.07
CA ILE A 17 -0.30 -5.92 13.45
C ILE A 17 0.47 -5.39 12.24
N ARG A 18 1.80 -5.39 12.31
CA ARG A 18 2.66 -5.11 11.16
C ARG A 18 2.87 -6.39 10.40
N PHE A 19 2.65 -6.35 9.09
CA PHE A 19 2.81 -7.52 8.25
C PHE A 19 3.60 -7.22 6.98
N VAL A 20 4.24 -8.28 6.49
CA VAL A 20 4.94 -8.32 5.21
C VAL A 20 4.29 -9.40 4.35
N TRP A 21 4.04 -9.06 3.10
CA TRP A 21 3.41 -9.97 2.14
C TRP A 21 4.28 -10.06 0.89
N ASN A 22 4.88 -11.24 0.70
CA ASN A 22 5.61 -11.58 -0.51
C ASN A 22 4.66 -12.23 -1.53
N HIS A 23 4.46 -11.57 -2.66
CA HIS A 23 3.56 -11.97 -3.74
C HIS A 23 4.35 -12.21 -5.04
N ALA A 24 5.40 -13.03 -4.98
CA ALA A 24 6.38 -13.21 -6.05
C ALA A 24 5.80 -13.60 -7.42
N ASN A 25 4.72 -14.37 -7.44
CA ASN A 25 4.08 -14.86 -8.66
C ASN A 25 2.68 -14.26 -8.88
N SER A 26 2.28 -13.25 -8.11
CA SER A 26 0.94 -12.67 -8.18
C SER A 26 0.96 -11.16 -8.14
N ALA A 27 -0.14 -10.55 -8.58
CA ALA A 27 -0.37 -9.13 -8.42
C ALA A 27 -0.34 -8.73 -6.93
N THR A 28 -0.20 -7.42 -6.69
CA THR A 28 -0.33 -6.83 -5.36
C THR A 28 -1.67 -7.27 -4.75
N PRO A 29 -1.68 -7.81 -3.52
CA PRO A 29 -2.91 -8.29 -2.89
C PRO A 29 -3.92 -7.16 -2.75
N SER A 30 -5.21 -7.48 -2.92
CA SER A 30 -6.26 -6.48 -2.77
C SER A 30 -6.48 -6.15 -1.30
N LEU A 31 -7.08 -4.99 -1.02
CA LEU A 31 -7.44 -4.57 0.33
C LEU A 31 -8.30 -5.61 1.07
N LYS A 32 -9.25 -6.23 0.35
CA LYS A 32 -10.11 -7.30 0.88
C LYS A 32 -9.31 -8.53 1.29
N ASP A 33 -8.32 -8.94 0.49
CA ASP A 33 -7.47 -10.10 0.79
C ASP A 33 -6.58 -9.84 2.01
N MET A 34 -6.01 -8.63 2.09
CA MET A 34 -5.20 -8.19 3.23
C MET A 34 -6.02 -8.19 4.53
N ARG A 35 -7.26 -7.72 4.46
CA ARG A 35 -8.19 -7.73 5.59
C ARG A 35 -8.53 -9.14 6.05
N ALA A 36 -8.89 -10.03 5.12
CA ALA A 36 -9.21 -11.42 5.44
C ALA A 36 -8.00 -12.16 6.03
N ALA A 37 -6.80 -11.89 5.51
CA ALA A 37 -5.57 -12.48 6.04
C ALA A 37 -5.21 -11.93 7.42
N ALA A 38 -5.39 -10.63 7.66
CA ALA A 38 -5.20 -10.01 8.97
C ALA A 38 -6.20 -10.53 10.01
N ALA A 39 -7.47 -10.74 9.63
CA ALA A 39 -8.47 -11.34 10.51
C ALA A 39 -8.13 -12.80 10.87
N LYS A 40 -7.53 -13.56 9.94
CA LYS A 40 -7.03 -14.91 10.22
C LYS A 40 -5.78 -14.93 11.10
N ALA A 41 -4.98 -13.87 11.05
CA ALA A 41 -3.76 -13.77 11.84
C ALA A 41 -4.04 -13.54 13.33
N GLU A 42 -5.17 -12.90 13.66
CA GLU A 42 -5.55 -12.62 15.05
C GLU A 42 -6.75 -13.47 15.51
N PRO A 43 -6.58 -14.36 16.49
CA PRO A 43 -7.67 -15.20 16.98
C PRO A 43 -8.73 -14.35 17.72
N GLY A 44 -9.91 -14.22 17.12
CA GLY A 44 -11.03 -13.43 17.66
C GLY A 44 -11.36 -12.16 16.88
N ALA A 45 -10.59 -11.84 15.84
CA ALA A 45 -10.87 -10.71 14.97
C ALA A 45 -12.08 -10.96 14.07
N LYS A 46 -13.06 -10.05 14.10
CA LYS A 46 -14.10 -9.98 13.07
C LYS A 46 -13.55 -9.22 11.89
N GLU A 47 -13.68 -9.76 10.68
CA GLU A 47 -13.26 -9.06 9.45
C GLU A 47 -13.81 -7.62 9.42
N GLU A 48 -15.06 -7.43 9.84
CA GLU A 48 -15.76 -6.15 9.98
C GLU A 48 -14.98 -5.07 10.76
N LEU A 49 -14.23 -5.48 11.78
CA LEU A 49 -13.48 -4.61 12.70
C LEU A 49 -11.98 -4.52 12.35
N VAL A 50 -11.57 -5.07 11.21
CA VAL A 50 -10.19 -4.98 10.72
C VAL A 50 -10.06 -3.85 9.70
N PHE A 51 -9.15 -2.93 10.00
CA PHE A 51 -8.74 -1.84 9.12
C PHE A 51 -7.30 -2.03 8.69
N VAL A 52 -7.00 -1.70 7.44
CA VAL A 52 -5.65 -1.81 6.88
C VAL A 52 -5.20 -0.43 6.49
N LYS A 53 -4.08 0.03 7.07
CA LYS A 53 -3.47 1.34 6.84
C LYS A 53 -2.02 1.16 6.41
N GLU A 54 -1.46 2.22 5.84
CA GLU A 54 -0.04 2.31 5.48
C GLU A 54 0.46 1.14 4.60
N VAL A 55 -0.38 0.71 3.65
CA VAL A 55 0.02 -0.30 2.67
C VAL A 55 1.01 0.32 1.69
N SER A 56 2.22 -0.22 1.65
CA SER A 56 3.28 0.19 0.73
C SER A 56 3.87 -1.04 0.05
N THR A 57 3.87 -1.03 -1.28
CA THR A 57 4.57 -2.04 -2.08
C THR A 57 5.94 -1.50 -2.45
N ARG A 58 6.98 -2.31 -2.21
CA ARG A 58 8.35 -1.91 -2.51
C ARG A 58 8.58 -1.92 -4.02
N PHE A 59 9.11 -0.83 -4.57
CA PHE A 59 9.44 -0.78 -5.99
C PHE A 59 10.51 -1.83 -6.35
N GLY A 60 10.32 -2.52 -7.48
CA GLY A 60 11.23 -3.55 -7.97
C GLY A 60 11.21 -4.88 -7.21
N MET A 61 10.42 -5.01 -6.12
CA MET A 61 10.24 -6.27 -5.42
C MET A 61 8.75 -6.56 -5.20
N PRO A 62 8.28 -7.79 -5.40
CA PRO A 62 6.90 -8.19 -5.16
C PRO A 62 6.64 -8.38 -3.65
N GLN A 63 6.95 -7.35 -2.87
CA GLN A 63 6.82 -7.31 -1.43
C GLN A 63 5.97 -6.11 -1.02
N THR A 64 4.89 -6.37 -0.31
CA THR A 64 3.99 -5.37 0.24
C THR A 64 4.03 -5.40 1.75
N THR A 65 4.24 -4.25 2.38
CA THR A 65 4.18 -4.09 3.83
C THR A 65 2.96 -3.28 4.21
N GLY A 66 2.37 -3.56 5.37
CA GLY A 66 1.22 -2.79 5.84
C GLY A 66 1.02 -2.91 7.34
N LEU A 67 0.12 -2.06 7.84
CA LEU A 67 -0.35 -2.05 9.21
C LEU A 67 -1.82 -2.46 9.23
N ALA A 68 -2.13 -3.55 9.91
CA ALA A 68 -3.50 -3.94 10.21
C ALA A 68 -3.85 -3.51 11.63
N LEU A 69 -4.99 -2.85 11.79
CA LEU A 69 -5.58 -2.45 13.05
C LEU A 69 -6.82 -3.31 13.27
N VAL A 70 -6.79 -4.13 14.32
CA VAL A 70 -7.90 -4.99 14.71
C VAL A 70 -8.55 -4.39 15.95
N TYR A 71 -9.81 -3.96 15.84
CA TYR A 71 -10.57 -3.43 16.97
C TYR A 71 -11.36 -4.52 17.68
N ASP A 72 -11.51 -4.41 19.01
CA ASP A 72 -12.36 -5.33 19.78
C ASP A 72 -13.87 -5.03 19.65
N SER A 73 -14.22 -3.76 19.45
CA SER A 73 -15.58 -3.24 19.49
C SER A 73 -15.85 -2.23 18.37
N ALA A 74 -17.14 -2.09 18.01
CA ALA A 74 -17.58 -1.10 17.03
C ALA A 74 -17.31 0.33 17.51
N GLU A 75 -17.47 0.60 18.81
CA GLU A 75 -17.21 1.92 19.41
C GLU A 75 -15.74 2.33 19.24
N SER A 76 -14.80 1.40 19.40
CA SER A 76 -13.38 1.65 19.17
C SER A 76 -13.07 1.88 17.69
N ALA A 77 -13.80 1.21 16.79
CA ALA A 77 -13.71 1.43 15.36
C ALA A 77 -14.29 2.78 14.90
N GLU A 78 -15.21 3.39 15.67
CA GLU A 78 -15.78 4.71 15.35
C GLU A 78 -14.76 5.85 15.42
N LEU A 79 -13.70 5.66 16.23
CA LEU A 79 -12.58 6.59 16.35
C LEU A 79 -11.83 6.78 15.03
N GLU A 80 -11.88 5.80 14.13
CA GLU A 80 -11.30 5.94 12.80
C GLU A 80 -12.07 7.00 11.99
N PRO A 81 -11.36 7.85 11.24
CA PRO A 81 -11.98 8.89 10.46
C PRO A 81 -12.88 8.31 9.37
N GLU A 82 -13.93 9.07 9.01
CA GLU A 82 -15.01 8.60 8.12
C GLU A 82 -14.50 8.10 6.77
N TYR A 83 -13.41 8.65 6.24
CA TYR A 83 -12.83 8.22 4.97
C TYR A 83 -12.24 6.79 5.02
N VAL A 84 -11.77 6.34 6.19
CA VAL A 84 -11.27 4.96 6.39
C VAL A 84 -12.45 4.01 6.48
N LYS A 85 -13.50 4.40 7.21
CA LYS A 85 -14.75 3.64 7.31
C LYS A 85 -15.40 3.48 5.94
N ALA A 86 -15.50 4.54 5.15
CA ALA A 86 -16.05 4.49 3.79
C ALA A 86 -15.32 3.49 2.88
N ARG A 87 -13.98 3.45 2.91
CA ARG A 87 -13.17 2.50 2.11
C ARG A 87 -13.37 1.04 2.51
N HIS A 88 -13.77 0.78 3.76
CA HIS A 88 -13.87 -0.55 4.33
C HIS A 88 -15.31 -1.06 4.48
N SER A 89 -16.30 -0.18 4.55
CA SER A 89 -17.74 -0.49 4.70
C SER A 89 -18.48 -0.62 3.36
N SER A 90 -18.00 -0.04 2.27
CA SER A 90 -18.78 0.03 1.05
C SER A 90 -18.56 -1.17 0.14
N GLU A 91 -19.57 -2.02 0.04
CA GLU A 91 -19.83 -2.87 -1.12
C GLU A 91 -20.22 -2.08 -2.39
N GLN A 92 -20.05 -0.75 -2.46
CA GLN A 92 -20.43 0.08 -3.61
C GLN A 92 -19.56 1.35 -3.72
N GLY A 93 -19.04 1.68 -4.91
CA GLY A 93 -18.65 3.06 -5.28
C GLY A 93 -17.15 3.31 -5.50
N VAL A 94 -16.55 2.86 -6.60
CA VAL A 94 -16.42 3.61 -7.87
C VAL A 94 -15.39 4.75 -7.79
N GLN A 95 -14.25 4.52 -8.45
CA GLN A 95 -13.63 5.43 -9.43
C GLN A 95 -13.88 6.94 -9.20
N LYS A 96 -13.09 7.60 -8.34
CA LYS A 96 -12.71 9.01 -8.57
C LYS A 96 -11.50 9.45 -7.72
N ALA A 97 -10.32 9.12 -8.22
CA ALA A 97 -9.13 9.94 -8.06
C ALA A 97 -8.21 9.68 -9.26
N ALA A 98 -8.73 9.98 -10.46
CA ALA A 98 -7.88 10.43 -11.54
C ALA A 98 -7.48 11.87 -11.20
N ALA A 99 -6.22 12.07 -10.89
CA ALA A 99 -5.51 13.30 -11.18
C ALA A 99 -4.29 12.86 -12.01
N GLU A 100 -4.32 13.32 -13.25
CA GLU A 100 -3.61 12.90 -14.46
C GLU A 100 -2.10 12.61 -14.34
N PRO A 101 -1.58 11.77 -15.27
CA PRO A 101 -0.14 11.69 -15.52
C PRO A 101 0.31 13.02 -16.10
N LYS A 102 1.35 13.64 -15.54
CA LYS A 102 2.10 14.65 -16.30
C LYS A 102 2.99 13.91 -17.29
N PRO A 103 2.78 14.05 -18.61
CA PRO A 103 3.80 13.67 -19.58
C PRO A 103 4.94 14.67 -19.40
N SER A 104 6.15 14.17 -19.14
CA SER A 104 7.37 14.95 -19.31
C SER A 104 7.92 14.57 -20.68
N GLU A 105 7.41 15.22 -21.72
CA GLU A 105 8.05 15.27 -23.03
C GLU A 105 8.28 16.76 -23.34
N GLU A 106 9.51 17.19 -23.07
CA GLU A 106 10.24 18.38 -23.53
C GLU A 106 11.61 18.23 -22.82
N GLU A 107 12.78 18.17 -23.43
CA GLU A 107 13.24 18.62 -24.74
C GLU A 107 14.38 17.71 -25.22
N ALA A 108 14.44 17.52 -26.53
CA ALA A 108 15.71 17.28 -27.20
C ALA A 108 16.59 18.52 -27.01
N THR A 109 17.76 18.36 -26.40
CA THR A 109 18.88 19.27 -26.61
C THR A 109 20.06 18.45 -27.11
N GLU A 110 20.21 18.53 -28.41
CA GLU A 110 21.44 18.31 -29.15
C GLU A 110 22.46 19.38 -28.73
N GLU A 111 23.55 18.98 -28.08
CA GLU A 111 24.85 19.67 -27.98
C GLU A 111 25.73 18.75 -27.10
N GLU A 112 26.98 18.40 -27.37
CA GLU A 112 27.91 18.69 -28.45
C GLU A 112 28.99 17.61 -28.29
N ALA A 113 29.28 16.84 -29.34
CA ALA A 113 30.48 15.99 -29.35
C ALA A 113 31.69 16.90 -29.57
N PRO A 114 32.72 16.88 -28.71
CA PRO A 114 33.87 17.75 -28.90
C PRO A 114 34.66 17.24 -30.10
N GLY A 115 34.72 18.08 -31.13
CA GLY A 115 35.64 17.90 -32.24
C GLY A 115 37.09 17.88 -31.73
N LYS A 116 37.86 16.91 -32.21
CA LYS A 116 39.27 17.14 -32.54
C LYS A 116 39.58 16.53 -33.89
N GLU A 117 39.88 17.46 -34.79
CA GLU A 117 40.49 17.32 -36.09
C GLU A 117 41.82 16.55 -36.04
N SER A 118 42.14 15.80 -37.10
CA SER A 118 43.48 15.73 -37.69
C SER A 118 43.50 14.77 -38.90
N GLU A 119 43.44 15.37 -40.09
CA GLU A 119 44.27 15.13 -41.30
C GLU A 119 44.61 13.73 -41.86
N GLY A 120 44.55 13.67 -43.21
CA GLY A 120 45.28 12.76 -44.12
C GLY A 120 44.38 11.76 -44.83
N SER A 121 43.86 11.96 -46.05
CA SER A 121 44.57 12.00 -47.35
C SER A 121 45.75 11.03 -47.42
N GLU A 122 45.50 9.80 -47.89
CA GLU A 122 45.85 9.30 -49.24
C GLU A 122 45.27 7.89 -49.47
#